data_AF-A0A939DSG8-F1
#
_entry.id   AF-A0A939DSG8-F1
#
_cell.length_a   1.000
_cell.length_b   1.000
_cell.length_c   1.000
_cell.angle_alpha   90.00
_cell.angle_beta   90.00
_cell.angle_gamma   90.00
#
_symmetry.space_group_name_H-M   'P 1'
#
loop_
_entity.id
_entity.type
_entity.pdbx_description
1 polymer ?
#
loop_
_entity_poly.entity_id
_entity_poly.type
_entity_poly.pdbx_seq_one_letter_code
_entity_poly.pdbx_strand_id
1 'polypeptide(L)'
;HIQTDIWTRFQRMRGHQCYSVCADDAHGTPVMLKAQELGISPEQMVEQTRAEHHQDLLDFHVEYDNYYVTHSPENRELSELIYRRLNDAGYISKRTISQLYDPEKQMFLPDRFIKGTCP
;
A
#
# COMPACT_ATOMS: atom_id res chain seq x y z
N HIS A 1 -12.66 6.94 4.73
CA HIS A 1 -13.83 6.25 4.14
C HIS A 1 -15.12 7.08 4.28
N ILE A 2 -15.65 7.32 5.50
CA ILE A 2 -16.96 8.00 5.71
C ILE A 2 -17.07 9.39 5.03
N GLN A 3 -16.10 10.28 5.23
CA GLN A 3 -16.14 11.62 4.64
C GLN A 3 -16.23 11.58 3.10
N THR A 4 -15.46 10.70 2.47
CA THR A 4 -15.44 10.51 1.02
C THR A 4 -16.73 9.88 0.52
N ASP A 5 -17.31 8.94 1.26
CA ASP A 5 -18.58 8.30 0.92
C ASP A 5 -19.74 9.31 0.92
N ILE A 6 -19.85 10.15 1.96
CA ILE A 6 -20.85 11.23 2.04
C ILE A 6 -20.76 12.13 0.81
N TRP A 7 -19.54 12.53 0.44
CA TRP A 7 -19.33 13.41 -0.70
C TRP A 7 -19.68 12.72 -2.04
N THR A 8 -19.28 11.45 -2.21
CA THR A 8 -19.60 10.66 -3.40
C THR A 8 -21.11 10.52 -3.58
N ARG A 9 -21.83 10.19 -2.51
CA ARG A 9 -23.30 10.08 -2.51
C ARG A 9 -23.94 11.42 -2.88
N PHE A 10 -23.45 12.52 -2.29
CA PHE A 10 -23.92 13.86 -2.65
C PHE A 10 -23.71 14.14 -4.15
N GLN A 11 -22.52 13.89 -4.70
CA GLN A 11 -22.26 14.13 -6.13
C GLN A 11 -23.20 13.32 -7.04
N ARG A 12 -23.42 12.04 -6.72
CA ARG A 12 -24.35 11.17 -7.46
C ARG A 12 -25.79 11.66 -7.38
N MET A 13 -26.26 12.08 -6.19
CA MET A 13 -27.60 12.65 -6.01
C MET A 13 -27.80 13.95 -6.79
N ARG A 14 -26.72 14.69 -7.08
CA ARG A 14 -26.75 15.89 -7.92
C ARG A 14 -26.72 15.59 -9.43
N GLY A 15 -26.71 14.32 -9.81
CA GLY A 15 -26.69 13.87 -11.21
C GLY A 15 -25.30 13.83 -11.83
N HIS A 16 -24.23 13.94 -11.03
CA HIS A 16 -22.87 13.85 -11.55
C HIS A 16 -22.43 12.39 -11.70
N GLN A 17 -21.66 12.12 -12.75
CA GLN A 17 -20.93 10.87 -12.89
C GLN A 17 -19.73 10.90 -11.94
N CYS A 18 -19.78 10.10 -10.88
CA CYS A 18 -18.77 10.10 -9.81
C CYS A 18 -18.31 8.67 -9.52
N TYR A 19 -17.03 8.42 -9.77
CA TYR A 19 -16.36 7.15 -9.47
C TYR A 19 -15.61 7.24 -8.15
N SER A 20 -15.94 6.36 -7.20
CA SER A 20 -15.25 6.19 -5.92
C SER A 20 -14.44 4.91 -5.98
N VAL A 21 -13.12 5.05 -5.84
CA VAL A 21 -12.17 3.93 -5.91
C VAL A 21 -11.28 3.93 -4.68
N CYS A 22 -10.94 2.75 -4.19
CA CYS A 22 -10.00 2.56 -3.08
C CYS A 22 -9.26 1.23 -3.28
N ALA A 23 -8.15 1.05 -2.57
CA ALA A 23 -7.40 -0.20 -2.57
C ALA A 23 -6.65 -0.36 -1.25
N ASP A 24 -6.38 -1.60 -0.87
CA ASP A 24 -5.46 -1.92 0.21
C ASP A 24 -4.02 -1.69 -0.23
N ASP A 25 -3.24 -1.00 0.62
CA ASP A 25 -1.80 -0.88 0.44
C ASP A 25 -1.09 -2.12 1.00
N ALA A 26 -0.61 -2.96 0.09
CA ALA A 26 -0.10 -4.29 0.36
C ALA A 26 1.43 -4.38 0.43
N HIS A 27 2.16 -3.28 0.25
CA HIS A 27 3.62 -3.30 0.14
C HIS A 27 4.34 -2.72 1.36
N GLY A 28 5.62 -3.07 1.48
CA GLY A 28 6.53 -2.50 2.47
C GLY A 28 7.03 -3.51 3.50
N THR A 29 8.12 -3.14 4.18
CA THR A 29 8.74 -3.99 5.22
C THR A 29 7.81 -4.39 6.38
N PRO A 30 6.77 -3.62 6.82
CA PRO A 30 5.93 -4.08 7.94
C PRO A 30 5.12 -5.32 7.54
N VAL A 31 4.57 -5.34 6.32
CA VAL A 31 3.79 -6.46 5.79
C VAL A 31 4.64 -7.72 5.73
N MET A 32 5.85 -7.62 5.16
CA MET A 32 6.78 -8.74 5.09
C MET A 32 7.10 -9.32 6.48
N LEU A 33 7.45 -8.47 7.45
CA LEU A 33 7.84 -8.94 8.78
C LEU A 33 6.66 -9.48 9.58
N LYS A 34 5.47 -8.90 9.43
CA LYS A 34 4.27 -9.40 10.12
C LYS A 34 3.83 -10.75 9.53
N ALA A 35 3.91 -10.91 8.22
CA ALA A 35 3.66 -12.21 7.57
C ALA A 35 4.65 -13.29 8.07
N GLN A 36 5.94 -12.94 8.20
CA GLN A 36 6.95 -13.83 8.79
C GLN A 36 6.64 -14.18 10.26
N GLU A 37 6.22 -13.21 11.07
CA GLU A 37 5.82 -13.45 12.47
C GLU A 37 4.62 -14.40 12.58
N LEU A 38 3.66 -14.27 11.65
CA LEU A 38 2.48 -15.12 11.56
C LEU A 38 2.75 -16.47 10.89
N GLY A 39 3.94 -16.68 10.32
CA GLY A 39 4.31 -17.91 9.62
C GLY A 39 3.54 -18.14 8.31
N ILE A 40 3.06 -17.07 7.67
CA ILE A 40 2.32 -17.10 6.40
C ILE A 40 3.02 -16.25 5.34
N SER A 41 2.63 -16.42 4.07
CA SER A 41 3.14 -15.55 3.00
C SER A 41 2.57 -14.12 3.11
N PRO A 42 3.31 -13.09 2.66
CA PRO A 42 2.79 -11.73 2.56
C PRO A 42 1.48 -11.64 1.77
N GLU A 43 1.36 -12.39 0.68
CA GLU A 43 0.17 -12.44 -0.16
C GLU A 43 -1.04 -12.99 0.60
N GLN A 44 -0.86 -14.05 1.39
CA GLN A 44 -1.93 -14.58 2.26
C GLN A 44 -2.35 -13.57 3.33
N MET A 45 -1.37 -12.91 3.97
CA MET A 45 -1.66 -11.89 4.99
C MET A 45 -2.46 -10.73 4.39
N VAL A 46 -2.05 -10.25 3.22
CA VAL A 46 -2.72 -9.16 2.49
C VAL A 46 -4.14 -9.57 2.12
N GLU A 47 -4.35 -10.77 1.59
CA GLU A 47 -5.69 -11.23 1.19
C GLU A 47 -6.64 -11.31 2.39
N GLN A 48 -6.17 -11.86 3.51
CA GLN A 48 -6.97 -11.93 4.75
C GLN A 48 -7.32 -10.54 5.26
N THR A 49 -6.31 -9.67 5.39
CA THR A 49 -6.49 -8.29 5.90
C THR A 49 -7.42 -7.49 4.99
N ARG A 50 -7.29 -7.64 3.67
CA ARG A 50 -8.16 -6.98 2.70
C ARG A 50 -9.61 -7.43 2.82
N ALA A 51 -9.85 -8.73 3.03
CA ALA A 51 -11.20 -9.24 3.24
C ALA A 51 -11.83 -8.67 4.51
N GLU A 52 -11.06 -8.56 5.60
CA GLU A 52 -11.49 -7.92 6.85
C GLU A 52 -11.81 -6.43 6.65
N HIS A 53 -10.89 -5.66 6.05
CA HIS A 53 -11.13 -4.25 5.74
C HIS A 53 -12.36 -4.04 4.86
N HIS A 54 -12.54 -4.88 3.84
CA HIS A 54 -13.70 -4.79 2.96
C HIS A 54 -15.00 -5.06 3.71
N GLN A 55 -15.02 -6.07 4.58
CA GLN A 55 -16.19 -6.36 5.41
C GLN A 55 -16.51 -5.21 6.36
N ASP A 56 -15.51 -4.65 7.04
CA ASP A 56 -15.69 -3.49 7.92
C ASP A 56 -16.30 -2.31 7.15
N LEU A 57 -15.81 -2.03 5.94
CA LEU A 57 -16.36 -0.96 5.11
C LEU A 57 -17.83 -1.18 4.75
N LEU A 58 -18.20 -2.41 4.38
CA LEU A 58 -19.58 -2.78 4.08
C LEU A 58 -20.50 -2.64 5.31
N ASP A 59 -20.01 -2.98 6.50
CA ASP A 59 -20.75 -2.84 7.76
C ASP A 59 -21.03 -1.36 8.10
N PHE A 60 -20.16 -0.45 7.66
CA PHE A 60 -20.38 1.00 7.71
C PHE A 60 -21.19 1.55 6.51
N HIS A 61 -21.70 0.67 5.64
CA HIS A 61 -22.37 1.02 4.39
C HIS A 61 -21.53 1.87 3.43
N VAL A 62 -20.20 1.72 3.49
CA VAL A 62 -19.28 2.34 2.54
C VAL A 62 -18.98 1.33 1.43
N GLU A 63 -19.37 1.67 0.21
CA GLU A 63 -19.14 0.84 -0.97
C GLU A 63 -18.44 1.66 -2.05
N TYR A 64 -17.32 1.14 -2.55
CA TYR A 64 -16.56 1.72 -3.65
C TYR A 64 -17.02 1.08 -4.96
N ASP A 65 -16.97 1.82 -6.07
CA ASP A 65 -17.21 1.24 -7.40
C ASP A 65 -16.13 0.22 -7.77
N ASN A 66 -14.93 0.40 -7.21
CA ASN A 66 -13.86 -0.59 -7.26
C ASN A 66 -13.04 -0.54 -5.96
N TYR A 67 -12.98 -1.68 -5.25
CA TYR A 67 -12.13 -1.88 -4.08
C TYR A 67 -11.05 -2.91 -4.38
N TYR A 68 -9.81 -2.45 -4.55
CA TYR A 68 -8.74 -3.25 -5.15
C TYR A 68 -7.54 -3.44 -4.21
N VAL A 69 -6.36 -3.75 -4.75
CA VAL A 69 -5.13 -3.97 -3.99
C VAL A 69 -3.92 -3.46 -4.77
N THR A 70 -2.94 -2.85 -4.08
CA THR A 70 -1.72 -2.34 -4.74
C THR A 70 -0.80 -3.45 -5.23
N HIS A 71 -0.86 -4.64 -4.63
CA HIS A 71 -0.19 -5.85 -5.12
C HIS A 71 -0.96 -6.47 -6.30
N SER A 72 -0.92 -5.81 -7.45
CA SER A 72 -1.63 -6.22 -8.68
C SER A 72 -0.77 -6.04 -9.94
N PRO A 73 -1.00 -6.82 -11.00
CA PRO A 73 -0.27 -6.70 -12.26
C PRO A 73 -0.34 -5.28 -12.86
N GLU A 74 -1.52 -4.66 -12.84
CA GLU A 74 -1.78 -3.34 -13.40
C GLU A 74 -1.02 -2.25 -12.64
N ASN A 75 -1.04 -2.29 -11.31
CA ASN A 75 -0.31 -1.31 -10.50
C ASN A 75 1.20 -1.47 -10.67
N ARG A 76 1.70 -2.71 -10.82
CA ARG A 76 3.11 -2.97 -11.14
C ARG A 76 3.49 -2.34 -12.48
N GLU A 77 2.73 -2.61 -13.54
CA GLU A 77 3.00 -2.07 -14.87
C GLU A 77 3.00 -0.53 -14.87
N LEU A 78 1.98 0.09 -14.27
CA LEU A 78 1.85 1.54 -14.20
C LEU A 78 2.97 2.18 -13.36
N SER A 79 3.33 1.57 -12.23
CA SER A 79 4.41 2.06 -11.37
C SER A 79 5.76 1.99 -12.09
N GLU A 80 6.05 0.87 -12.75
CA GLU A 80 7.28 0.70 -13.56
C GLU A 80 7.30 1.70 -14.74
N LEU A 81 6.17 1.91 -15.41
CA LEU A 81 6.05 2.87 -16.51
C LEU A 81 6.35 4.30 -16.07
N ILE A 82 5.75 4.75 -14.95
CA ILE A 82 5.99 6.09 -14.40
C ILE A 82 7.46 6.24 -14.01
N TYR A 83 8.03 5.26 -13.31
CA TYR A 83 9.45 5.28 -12.94
C TYR A 83 10.36 5.41 -14.17
N ARG A 84 10.14 4.58 -15.20
CA ARG A 84 10.96 4.61 -16.42
C ARG A 84 10.86 5.97 -17.12
N ARG A 85 9.66 6.53 -17.27
CA ARG A 85 9.47 7.87 -17.86
C ARG A 85 10.19 8.97 -17.09
N LEU A 86 10.16 8.93 -15.75
CA LEU A 86 10.87 9.90 -14.92
C LEU A 86 12.39 9.73 -15.04
N ASN A 87 12.87 8.48 -15.10
CA ASN A 87 14.28 8.18 -15.26
C ASN A 87 14.80 8.64 -16.63
N ASP A 88 14.06 8.34 -17.71
CA ASP A 88 14.44 8.70 -19.08
C ASP A 88 14.43 10.22 -19.31
N ALA A 89 13.56 10.94 -18.61
CA ALA A 89 13.51 12.39 -18.61
C ALA A 89 14.57 13.05 -17.70
N GLY A 90 15.43 12.26 -17.02
CA GLY A 90 16.50 12.78 -16.17
C GLY A 90 16.04 13.27 -14.79
N TYR A 91 14.81 12.96 -14.37
CA TYR A 91 14.26 13.37 -13.06
C TYR A 91 14.62 12.45 -11.90
N ILE A 92 15.35 11.35 -12.14
CA ILE A 92 15.79 10.40 -11.11
C ILE A 92 17.29 10.57 -10.85
N SER A 93 17.64 11.03 -9.64
CA SER A 93 19.04 11.07 -9.19
C SER A 93 19.43 9.77 -8.47
N LYS A 94 20.65 9.27 -8.71
CA LYS A 94 21.21 8.10 -8.01
C LYS A 94 22.31 8.56 -7.06
N ARG A 95 22.30 8.04 -5.83
CA ARG A 95 23.28 8.36 -4.79
C ARG A 95 23.61 7.10 -4.01
N THR A 96 24.88 6.95 -3.65
CA THR A 96 25.29 5.93 -2.67
C THR A 96 25.00 6.44 -1.27
N ILE A 97 24.38 5.60 -0.46
CA ILE A 97 24.05 5.88 0.94
C ILE A 97 24.64 4.79 1.84
N SER A 98 24.87 5.13 3.10
CA SER A 98 25.16 4.15 4.15
C SER A 98 23.87 3.85 4.91
N GLN A 99 23.57 2.57 5.06
CA GLN A 99 22.40 2.09 5.79
C GLN A 99 22.82 0.93 6.68
N LEU A 100 22.21 0.80 7.86
CA LEU A 100 22.45 -0.33 8.75
C LEU A 100 21.95 -1.62 8.12
N TYR A 101 22.72 -2.70 8.31
CA TYR A 101 22.49 -4.00 7.70
C TYR A 101 22.56 -5.10 8.77
N ASP A 102 21.59 -6.00 8.77
CA ASP A 102 21.58 -7.19 9.61
C ASP A 102 22.25 -8.35 8.84
N PRO A 103 23.44 -8.81 9.26
CA PRO A 103 24.15 -9.87 8.55
C PRO A 103 23.55 -11.26 8.76
N GLU A 104 22.77 -11.48 9.83
CA GLU A 104 22.11 -12.77 10.10
C GLU A 104 20.86 -12.93 9.24
N LYS A 105 20.04 -11.88 9.16
CA LYS A 105 18.82 -11.84 8.34
C LYS A 105 19.07 -11.45 6.89
N GLN A 106 20.29 -11.06 6.56
CA GLN A 106 20.74 -10.63 5.24
C GLN A 106 19.87 -9.52 4.62
N MET A 107 19.54 -8.49 5.42
CA MET A 107 18.68 -7.40 4.96
C MET A 107 19.09 -6.03 5.53
N PHE A 108 18.81 -4.98 4.77
CA PHE A 108 18.93 -3.61 5.27
C PHE A 108 17.82 -3.30 6.28
N LEU A 109 18.17 -2.55 7.33
CA LEU A 109 17.26 -2.19 8.41
C LEU A 109 16.70 -0.77 8.17
N PRO A 110 15.37 -0.63 8.01
CA PRO A 110 14.70 0.65 8.18
C PRO A 110 14.81 1.17 9.63
N ASP A 111 14.84 2.49 9.81
CA ASP A 111 14.98 3.18 11.11
C ASP A 111 14.16 2.57 12.25
N ARG A 112 12.89 2.26 11.99
CA ARG A 112 11.96 1.68 12.98
C ARG A 112 12.32 0.27 13.49
N PHE A 113 13.29 -0.41 12.88
CA PHE A 113 13.78 -1.71 13.33
C PHE A 113 15.11 -1.64 14.05
N ILE A 114 15.69 -0.45 14.18
CA ILE A 114 16.91 -0.24 14.96
C ILE A 114 16.51 0.03 16.40
N LYS A 115 17.03 -0.79 17.31
CA LYS A 115 16.92 -0.58 18.75
C LYS A 115 18.29 -0.18 19.27
N GLY A 116 18.31 0.80 20.16
CA GLY A 116 19.53 1.30 20.79
C GLY A 116 19.21 2.09 22.04
N THR A 117 20.25 2.58 22.70
CA THR A 117 20.12 3.52 23.82
C THR A 117 19.75 4.90 23.29
N CYS A 118 18.97 5.67 24.05
CA CYS A 118 18.73 7.08 23.74
C CYS A 118 20.09 7.80 23.58
N PRO A 119 20.27 8.63 22.52
CA PRO A 119 21.51 9.37 22.31
C PRO A 119 21.82 10.36 23.44
#